data_AF-A0A397SCS1-F1
#
_entry.id   AF-A0A397SCS1-F1
#
_cell.length_a   1.000
_cell.length_b   1.000
_cell.length_c   1.000
_cell.angle_alpha   90.00
_cell.angle_beta   90.00
_cell.angle_gamma   90.00
#
_symmetry.space_group_name_H-M   'P 1'
#
loop_
_entity.id
_entity.type
_entity.pdbx_description
1 polymer ?
#
loop_
_entity_poly.entity_id
_entity_poly.type
_entity_poly.pdbx_seq_one_letter_code
_entity_poly.pdbx_strand_id
1 'polypeptide(L)'
;MLARSFNNFYRSSVAKQLINLPYKKLATKNQSIIVPTLNQCRHNSNEVSKDKLIVFDTTLRDGEQSPGVTLKTEEKLEIARHLSNLGVDVIEAGFPIASQGDFEAVARIAKEVGPLMTGREKIGKPVIIAGLSRATEKDIKRCYEAVAYAPLHRIHTFLATSDIHLKYKLKFDREECIRRAAAAVAYAKTLCDDVEFSSEDSGRSDKDFLCRVLEKVIEAGVTTLNIPDTVGYNNPEEYGALLKYLIKNTRGSDKVIWSTHCHNDLGLATANTLSGILNGARQVEVSINGIGERAGNTALEEVVMNVHTHPDFYPVYHTINTQQIYRTSNLVSSLSGMVVQPNKAIVGANAFLHESGIHQDGILKNKLTYEIIRPEEVGIFNINLVLGKLSGRNAFRSRLIELGFSDMSDDDVNIAFEKFKTLADTKKRITDYDIFALLSDQVSSGESQRFELQSIQVISGTHEMATATVKLMDKVQKKELVDASIGRGGPIMAAFGAIQRLVNRKIRLLNYEVRAVSEGMDALGKVMVKITDDVDYSEEGEAENVKKSTNAVFHGNGTDLDVVIASAKAYVNAINRMFEEEINAQTGKGRVISFKNRVANI
;
A
#
# COMPACT_ATOMS: atom_id res chain seq x y z
N MET A 1 33.25 -38.08 -19.17
CA MET A 1 32.60 -39.06 -20.06
C MET A 1 31.32 -39.67 -19.45
N LEU A 2 30.55 -38.90 -18.65
CA LEU A 2 29.29 -39.37 -18.02
C LEU A 2 28.08 -38.45 -18.27
N ALA A 3 28.22 -37.37 -19.03
CA ALA A 3 27.13 -36.44 -19.35
C ALA A 3 26.48 -36.66 -20.74
N ARG A 4 26.98 -37.62 -21.54
CA ARG A 4 26.45 -37.90 -22.89
C ARG A 4 25.45 -39.07 -22.96
N SER A 5 25.25 -39.84 -21.88
CA SER A 5 24.39 -41.04 -21.92
C SER A 5 22.92 -40.78 -21.54
N PHE A 6 22.60 -39.70 -20.82
CA PHE A 6 21.23 -39.42 -20.40
C PHE A 6 20.34 -38.80 -21.50
N ASN A 7 20.95 -38.10 -22.48
CA ASN A 7 20.20 -37.42 -23.55
C ASN A 7 19.66 -38.36 -24.65
N ASN A 8 20.22 -39.57 -24.78
CA ASN A 8 19.81 -40.52 -25.82
C ASN A 8 18.71 -41.51 -25.39
N PHE A 9 18.45 -41.66 -24.08
CA PHE A 9 17.42 -42.57 -23.59
C PHE A 9 16.01 -41.95 -23.64
N TYR A 10 15.89 -40.63 -23.43
CA TYR A 10 14.58 -39.94 -23.45
C TYR A 10 14.04 -39.62 -24.85
N ARG A 11 14.92 -39.51 -25.87
CA ARG A 11 14.50 -39.24 -27.25
C ARG A 11 13.98 -40.47 -28.02
N SER A 12 14.23 -41.70 -27.55
CA SER A 12 13.84 -42.91 -28.30
C SER A 12 12.59 -43.63 -27.77
N SER A 13 12.19 -43.39 -26.52
CA SER A 13 11.04 -44.05 -25.89
C SER A 13 9.72 -43.31 -26.10
N VAL A 14 9.71 -41.96 -26.09
CA VAL A 14 8.46 -41.18 -26.21
C VAL A 14 8.06 -40.94 -27.68
N ALA A 15 9.01 -40.95 -28.61
CA ALA A 15 8.74 -40.74 -30.04
C ALA A 15 8.11 -41.95 -30.76
N LYS A 16 8.01 -43.13 -30.11
CA LYS A 16 7.46 -44.36 -30.71
C LYS A 16 6.09 -44.80 -30.19
N GLN A 17 5.47 -44.07 -29.26
CA GLN A 17 4.15 -44.43 -28.71
C GLN A 17 2.99 -43.47 -29.07
N LEU A 18 3.21 -42.47 -29.94
CA LEU A 18 2.15 -41.55 -30.39
C LEU A 18 1.81 -41.65 -31.89
N ILE A 19 2.28 -42.69 -32.58
CA ILE A 19 1.94 -42.95 -33.99
C ILE A 19 1.14 -44.25 -34.06
N ASN A 20 -0.20 -44.11 -33.95
CA ASN A 20 -1.27 -45.01 -34.40
C ASN A 20 -2.43 -45.04 -33.40
N LEU A 21 -3.23 -43.97 -33.39
CA LEU A 21 -4.64 -44.08 -32.98
C LEU A 21 -5.49 -43.81 -34.23
N PRO A 22 -6.38 -44.74 -34.62
CA PRO A 22 -7.15 -44.62 -35.86
C PRO A 22 -8.19 -43.50 -35.73
N TYR A 23 -7.94 -42.43 -36.48
CA TYR A 23 -8.81 -41.28 -36.70
C TYR A 23 -10.05 -41.68 -37.52
N LYS A 24 -10.95 -42.51 -36.96
CA LYS A 24 -12.24 -42.85 -37.61
C LYS A 24 -13.22 -43.49 -36.62
N LYS A 25 -13.83 -42.67 -35.76
CA LYS A 25 -15.17 -42.83 -35.15
C LYS A 25 -15.33 -41.76 -34.06
N LEU A 26 -15.62 -40.52 -34.47
CA LEU A 26 -16.27 -39.48 -33.66
C LEU A 26 -16.69 -38.34 -34.61
N ALA A 27 -17.32 -38.71 -35.73
CA ALA A 27 -18.10 -37.80 -36.55
C ALA A 27 -19.56 -38.12 -36.25
N THR A 28 -20.14 -37.43 -35.27
CA THR A 28 -21.61 -37.27 -35.08
C THR A 28 -21.90 -36.47 -33.81
N LYS A 29 -21.77 -35.15 -33.92
CA LYS A 29 -22.76 -34.14 -33.50
C LYS A 29 -22.07 -32.79 -33.57
N ASN A 30 -22.39 -32.03 -34.61
CA ASN A 30 -22.14 -30.59 -34.66
C ASN A 30 -22.86 -29.94 -33.48
N GLN A 31 -22.13 -29.68 -32.40
CA GLN A 31 -22.39 -28.51 -31.57
C GLN A 31 -21.22 -27.58 -31.83
N SER A 32 -21.52 -26.47 -32.50
CA SER A 32 -20.64 -25.31 -32.55
C SER A 32 -20.18 -25.01 -31.12
N ILE A 33 -18.90 -25.25 -30.83
CA ILE A 33 -18.26 -24.73 -29.63
C ILE A 33 -18.28 -23.22 -29.80
N ILE A 34 -19.28 -22.57 -29.21
CA ILE A 34 -19.30 -21.12 -29.07
C ILE A 34 -18.20 -20.81 -28.06
N VAL A 35 -17.02 -20.46 -28.57
CA VAL A 35 -15.98 -19.81 -27.76
C VAL A 35 -16.50 -18.40 -27.52
N PRO A 36 -16.89 -18.02 -26.28
CA PRO A 36 -17.31 -16.65 -26.03
C PRO A 36 -16.08 -15.77 -26.23
N THR A 37 -16.16 -14.82 -27.16
CA THR A 37 -15.18 -13.74 -27.19
C THR A 37 -15.37 -12.87 -25.94
N LEU A 38 -14.30 -12.24 -25.41
CA LEU A 38 -14.33 -11.35 -24.23
C LEU A 38 -15.43 -10.26 -24.29
N ASN A 39 -15.90 -9.91 -25.49
CA ASN A 39 -16.98 -8.95 -25.70
C ASN A 39 -18.38 -9.60 -25.84
N GLN A 40 -18.49 -10.90 -26.12
CA GLN A 40 -19.78 -11.60 -26.32
C GLN A 40 -20.41 -12.13 -25.03
N CYS A 41 -19.68 -12.24 -23.92
CA CYS A 41 -20.29 -12.47 -22.60
C CYS A 41 -20.96 -11.21 -22.01
N ARG A 42 -21.00 -10.07 -22.72
CA ARG A 42 -21.51 -8.80 -22.17
C ARG A 42 -22.97 -8.47 -22.48
N HIS A 43 -23.72 -9.32 -23.17
CA HIS A 43 -25.12 -9.05 -23.44
C HIS A 43 -25.98 -10.31 -23.44
N ASN A 44 -26.51 -10.65 -22.27
CA ASN A 44 -27.89 -11.12 -22.08
C ASN A 44 -28.14 -11.42 -20.59
N SER A 45 -28.42 -10.39 -19.81
CA SER A 45 -29.11 -10.54 -18.54
C SER A 45 -30.13 -9.41 -18.44
N ASN A 46 -31.37 -9.76 -18.06
CA ASN A 46 -32.40 -8.79 -17.70
C ASN A 46 -31.75 -7.76 -16.76
N GLU A 47 -31.78 -6.47 -17.12
CA GLU A 47 -31.13 -5.39 -16.35
C GLU A 47 -31.74 -5.28 -14.94
N VAL A 48 -31.25 -6.12 -14.04
CA VAL A 48 -31.33 -5.86 -12.60
C VAL A 48 -30.38 -4.69 -12.37
N SER A 49 -30.92 -3.53 -12.03
CA SER A 49 -30.15 -2.36 -11.61
C SER A 49 -29.19 -2.78 -10.50
N LYS A 50 -27.88 -2.84 -10.79
CA LYS A 50 -26.85 -3.17 -9.80
C LYS A 50 -26.62 -1.97 -8.89
N ASP A 51 -26.37 -2.25 -7.62
CA ASP A 51 -26.02 -1.20 -6.67
C ASP A 51 -24.56 -0.78 -6.83
N LYS A 52 -24.25 0.48 -6.51
CA LYS A 52 -22.85 0.92 -6.44
C LYS A 52 -22.18 0.31 -5.20
N LEU A 53 -21.03 -0.33 -5.38
CA LEU A 53 -20.12 -0.69 -4.29
C LEU A 53 -19.28 0.53 -3.90
N ILE A 54 -19.41 0.97 -2.67
CA ILE A 54 -18.59 2.03 -2.09
C ILE A 54 -17.25 1.43 -1.66
N VAL A 55 -16.16 1.90 -2.26
CA VAL A 55 -14.81 1.46 -1.89
C VAL A 55 -14.22 2.46 -0.89
N PHE A 56 -14.09 2.03 0.35
CA PHE A 56 -13.48 2.78 1.44
C PHE A 56 -12.04 2.30 1.61
N ASP A 57 -11.07 3.19 1.43
CA ASP A 57 -9.65 2.89 1.64
C ASP A 57 -9.20 3.32 3.05
N THR A 58 -8.55 2.40 3.77
CA THR A 58 -7.96 2.64 5.10
C THR A 58 -6.42 2.52 5.10
N THR A 59 -5.79 2.66 3.94
CA THR A 59 -4.32 2.57 3.80
C THR A 59 -3.60 3.59 4.69
N LEU A 60 -4.17 4.80 4.84
CA LEU A 60 -3.59 5.91 5.61
C LEU A 60 -3.89 5.89 7.12
N ARG A 61 -4.71 4.93 7.58
CA ARG A 61 -5.04 4.75 8.99
C ARG A 61 -4.67 3.36 9.46
N ASP A 62 -5.43 2.34 9.07
CA ASP A 62 -5.16 0.97 9.50
C ASP A 62 -3.87 0.44 8.85
N GLY A 63 -3.65 0.77 7.57
CA GLY A 63 -2.42 0.42 6.87
C GLY A 63 -1.15 0.96 7.53
N GLU A 64 -1.21 2.15 8.11
CA GLU A 64 -0.07 2.72 8.85
C GLU A 64 0.17 2.04 10.21
N GLN A 65 -0.83 1.36 10.78
CA GLN A 65 -0.68 0.61 12.03
C GLN A 65 0.16 -0.67 11.86
N SER A 66 0.53 -1.04 10.63
CA SER A 66 1.49 -2.11 10.37
C SER A 66 2.83 -1.81 11.08
N PRO A 67 3.41 -2.78 11.83
CA PRO A 67 4.68 -2.59 12.52
C PRO A 67 5.80 -2.08 11.60
N GLY A 68 6.32 -0.90 11.93
CA GLY A 68 7.41 -0.28 11.19
C GLY A 68 6.98 0.40 9.89
N VAL A 69 5.70 0.72 9.72
CA VAL A 69 5.25 1.75 8.77
C VAL A 69 5.14 3.06 9.54
N THR A 70 5.70 4.15 9.00
CA THR A 70 5.55 5.48 9.59
C THR A 70 5.55 6.46 8.43
N LEU A 71 4.37 7.01 8.11
CA LEU A 71 4.20 7.90 6.97
C LEU A 71 4.25 9.35 7.43
N LYS A 72 5.17 10.11 6.85
CA LYS A 72 5.18 11.58 7.02
C LYS A 72 3.96 12.17 6.34
N THR A 73 3.56 13.37 6.77
CA THR A 73 2.38 14.04 6.20
C THR A 73 2.44 14.24 4.68
N GLU A 74 3.62 14.53 4.12
CA GLU A 74 3.76 14.64 2.66
C GLU A 74 3.56 13.29 1.96
N GLU A 75 4.09 12.20 2.53
CA GLU A 75 3.90 10.84 2.03
C GLU A 75 2.42 10.44 2.10
N LYS A 76 1.72 10.77 3.20
CA LYS A 76 0.27 10.59 3.33
C LYS A 76 -0.51 11.38 2.28
N LEU A 77 -0.12 12.63 2.00
CA LEU A 77 -0.74 13.46 0.96
C LEU A 77 -0.54 12.88 -0.43
N GLU A 78 0.65 12.38 -0.74
CA GLU A 78 0.95 11.74 -2.03
C GLU A 78 0.09 10.49 -2.25
N ILE A 79 0.02 9.61 -1.26
CA ILE A 79 -0.86 8.42 -1.29
C ILE A 79 -2.33 8.86 -1.41
N ALA A 80 -2.78 9.85 -0.65
CA ALA A 80 -4.16 10.34 -0.72
C ALA A 80 -4.55 10.87 -2.11
N ARG A 81 -3.65 11.59 -2.79
CA ARG A 81 -3.86 12.05 -4.18
C ARG A 81 -4.00 10.87 -5.13
N HIS A 82 -3.15 9.85 -5.00
CA HIS A 82 -3.23 8.64 -5.79
C HIS A 82 -4.51 7.83 -5.54
N LEU A 83 -4.95 7.70 -4.29
CA LEU A 83 -6.23 7.08 -3.94
C LEU A 83 -7.41 7.84 -4.54
N SER A 84 -7.38 9.18 -4.49
CA SER A 84 -8.41 10.03 -5.10
C SER A 84 -8.50 9.81 -6.62
N ASN A 85 -7.35 9.76 -7.31
CA ASN A 85 -7.23 9.51 -8.75
C ASN A 85 -7.55 8.06 -9.15
N LEU A 86 -7.25 7.08 -8.28
CA LEU A 86 -7.68 5.68 -8.42
C LEU A 86 -9.22 5.58 -8.39
N GLY A 87 -9.88 6.54 -7.75
CA GLY A 87 -11.34 6.65 -7.76
C GLY A 87 -12.02 6.03 -6.55
N VAL A 88 -11.31 5.82 -5.43
CA VAL A 88 -11.94 5.33 -4.19
C VAL A 88 -13.01 6.30 -3.70
N ASP A 89 -14.07 5.81 -3.08
CA ASP A 89 -15.20 6.64 -2.65
C ASP A 89 -14.91 7.36 -1.34
N VAL A 90 -14.19 6.69 -0.43
CA VAL A 90 -13.84 7.21 0.90
C VAL A 90 -12.36 6.95 1.17
N ILE A 91 -11.66 7.93 1.75
CA ILE A 91 -10.30 7.78 2.28
C ILE A 91 -10.37 8.02 3.79
N GLU A 92 -10.04 7.01 4.59
CA GLU A 92 -9.79 7.19 6.02
C GLU A 92 -8.37 7.68 6.24
N ALA A 93 -8.26 8.98 6.49
CA ALA A 93 -7.00 9.70 6.41
C ALA A 93 -6.11 9.59 7.66
N GLY A 94 -6.60 8.98 8.74
CA GLY A 94 -5.87 8.79 10.00
C GLY A 94 -6.75 8.76 11.24
N PHE A 95 -6.12 8.88 12.41
CA PHE A 95 -6.79 8.88 13.71
C PHE A 95 -6.50 10.21 14.47
N PRO A 96 -7.27 11.29 14.20
CA PRO A 96 -6.91 12.67 14.59
C PRO A 96 -6.61 12.91 16.07
N ILE A 97 -7.17 12.13 16.98
CA ILE A 97 -6.91 12.28 18.42
C ILE A 97 -5.58 11.65 18.86
N ALA A 98 -5.00 10.75 18.06
CA ALA A 98 -3.83 9.96 18.44
C ALA A 98 -2.60 10.86 18.66
N SER A 99 -2.41 11.88 17.82
CA SER A 99 -1.37 12.88 17.99
C SER A 99 -1.71 14.19 17.28
N GLN A 100 -1.00 15.26 17.63
CA GLN A 100 -1.12 16.54 16.91
C GLN A 100 -0.73 16.38 15.44
N GLY A 101 0.31 15.59 15.14
CA GLY A 101 0.76 15.33 13.77
C GLY A 101 -0.31 14.61 12.92
N ASP A 102 -1.05 13.69 13.52
CA ASP A 102 -2.13 12.95 12.84
C ASP A 102 -3.33 13.85 12.54
N PHE A 103 -3.75 14.68 13.50
CA PHE A 103 -4.75 15.72 13.25
C PHE A 103 -4.35 16.63 12.10
N GLU A 104 -3.11 17.08 12.12
CA GLU A 104 -2.54 17.99 11.14
C GLU A 104 -2.38 17.35 9.76
N ALA A 105 -2.14 16.05 9.67
CA ALA A 105 -2.12 15.32 8.42
C ALA A 105 -3.53 15.17 7.83
N VAL A 106 -4.50 14.73 8.64
CA VAL A 106 -5.90 14.59 8.24
C VAL A 106 -6.48 15.93 7.79
N ALA A 107 -6.24 17.01 8.54
CA ALA A 107 -6.71 18.34 8.17
C ALA A 107 -6.11 18.86 6.87
N ARG A 108 -4.86 18.51 6.55
CA ARG A 108 -4.24 18.86 5.27
C ARG A 108 -4.81 18.03 4.12
N ILE A 109 -4.98 16.72 4.30
CA ILE A 109 -5.62 15.86 3.30
C ILE A 109 -7.05 16.36 3.03
N ALA A 110 -7.80 16.71 4.06
CA ALA A 110 -9.14 17.27 3.93
C ALA A 110 -9.16 18.57 3.10
N LYS A 111 -8.20 19.47 3.33
CA LYS A 111 -8.07 20.75 2.60
C LYS A 111 -7.58 20.59 1.16
N GLU A 112 -6.55 19.76 0.95
CA GLU A 112 -5.80 19.69 -0.30
C GLU A 112 -6.34 18.61 -1.25
N VAL A 113 -6.77 17.46 -0.72
CA VAL A 113 -7.22 16.30 -1.51
C VAL A 113 -8.74 16.21 -1.56
N GLY A 114 -9.42 16.54 -0.45
CA GLY A 114 -10.88 16.52 -0.35
C GLY A 114 -11.61 17.24 -1.50
N PRO A 115 -11.15 18.41 -1.98
CA PRO A 115 -11.79 19.10 -3.10
C PRO A 115 -11.41 18.62 -4.50
N LEU A 116 -10.41 17.73 -4.64
CA LEU A 116 -9.88 17.36 -5.96
C LEU A 116 -10.90 16.58 -6.79
N MET A 117 -10.97 16.95 -8.07
CA MET A 117 -11.79 16.28 -9.08
C MET A 117 -10.97 15.54 -10.15
N THR A 118 -9.65 15.73 -10.17
CA THR A 118 -8.73 15.07 -11.11
C THR A 118 -8.85 13.55 -10.99
N GLY A 119 -9.16 12.89 -12.11
CA GLY A 119 -9.38 11.44 -12.16
C GLY A 119 -10.75 10.97 -11.67
N ARG A 120 -11.60 11.91 -11.24
CA ARG A 120 -12.95 11.65 -10.69
C ARG A 120 -14.07 12.25 -11.54
N GLU A 121 -13.75 12.75 -12.73
CA GLU A 121 -14.71 13.43 -13.62
C GLU A 121 -15.89 12.52 -13.96
N LYS A 122 -15.63 11.21 -14.17
CA LYS A 122 -16.66 10.20 -14.43
C LYS A 122 -17.51 9.86 -13.20
N ILE A 123 -16.96 10.07 -11.99
CA ILE A 123 -17.65 9.83 -10.72
C ILE A 123 -18.57 11.02 -10.38
N GLY A 124 -18.20 12.23 -10.82
CA GLY A 124 -18.99 13.45 -10.68
C GLY A 124 -19.02 14.04 -9.27
N LYS A 125 -18.21 13.52 -8.34
CA LYS A 125 -18.05 14.06 -6.99
C LYS A 125 -16.63 13.88 -6.43
N PRO A 126 -16.20 14.75 -5.51
CA PRO A 126 -14.93 14.58 -4.80
C PRO A 126 -14.93 13.33 -3.93
N VAL A 127 -13.74 12.98 -3.42
CA VAL A 127 -13.58 11.89 -2.45
C VAL A 127 -14.09 12.31 -1.08
N ILE A 128 -14.70 11.37 -0.34
CA ILE A 128 -15.08 11.60 1.05
C ILE A 128 -13.85 11.41 1.94
N ILE A 129 -13.54 12.39 2.78
CA ILE A 129 -12.46 12.26 3.77
C ILE A 129 -13.03 11.83 5.11
N ALA A 130 -12.67 10.63 5.55
CA ALA A 130 -13.06 10.06 6.84
C ALA A 130 -11.92 10.17 7.86
N GLY A 131 -12.29 10.28 9.13
CA GLY A 131 -11.37 10.19 10.26
C GLY A 131 -11.93 9.26 11.34
N LEU A 132 -11.05 8.46 11.95
CA LEU A 132 -11.44 7.56 13.03
C LEU A 132 -11.54 8.31 14.37
N SER A 133 -12.51 7.95 15.20
CA SER A 133 -12.63 8.41 16.59
C SER A 133 -13.07 7.29 17.52
N ARG A 134 -12.59 7.28 18.77
CA ARG A 134 -13.27 6.50 19.82
C ARG A 134 -14.65 7.10 20.10
N ALA A 135 -15.56 6.29 20.63
CA ALA A 135 -16.90 6.71 21.06
C ALA A 135 -16.89 7.63 22.31
N THR A 136 -16.24 8.79 22.21
CA THR A 136 -16.19 9.84 23.23
C THR A 136 -16.36 11.21 22.56
N GLU A 137 -17.01 12.16 23.23
CA GLU A 137 -17.26 13.50 22.65
C GLU A 137 -15.97 14.22 22.25
N LYS A 138 -14.93 14.11 23.09
CA LYS A 138 -13.62 14.74 22.83
C LYS A 138 -13.01 14.25 21.51
N ASP A 139 -13.02 12.94 21.30
CA ASP A 139 -12.40 12.31 20.14
C ASP A 139 -13.21 12.58 18.87
N ILE A 140 -14.54 12.51 18.97
CA ILE A 140 -15.47 12.81 17.88
C ILE A 140 -15.33 14.27 17.44
N LYS A 141 -15.32 15.20 18.40
CA LYS A 141 -15.12 16.62 18.10
C LYS A 141 -13.78 16.86 17.42
N ARG A 142 -12.71 16.23 17.92
CA ARG A 142 -11.37 16.35 17.34
C ARG A 142 -11.31 15.77 15.92
N CYS A 143 -12.01 14.67 15.67
CA CYS A 143 -12.14 14.09 14.34
C CYS A 143 -12.85 15.06 13.39
N TYR A 144 -14.01 15.59 13.79
CA TYR A 144 -14.75 16.58 13.02
C TYR A 144 -13.90 17.81 12.66
N GLU A 145 -13.20 18.40 13.63
CA GLU A 145 -12.30 19.54 13.40
C GLU A 145 -11.21 19.27 12.35
N ALA A 146 -10.81 18.00 12.16
CA ALA A 146 -9.83 17.61 11.17
C ALA A 146 -10.46 17.41 9.78
N VAL A 147 -11.60 16.71 9.70
CA VAL A 147 -12.21 16.34 8.41
C VAL A 147 -13.10 17.44 7.82
N ALA A 148 -13.62 18.37 8.62
CA ALA A 148 -14.59 19.39 8.21
C ALA A 148 -14.10 20.35 7.12
N TYR A 149 -12.79 20.36 6.82
CA TYR A 149 -12.26 21.14 5.70
C TYR A 149 -12.57 20.53 4.33
N ALA A 150 -12.88 19.23 4.26
CA ALA A 150 -13.24 18.58 3.00
C ALA A 150 -14.71 18.88 2.65
N PRO A 151 -15.04 19.14 1.38
CA PRO A 151 -16.43 19.37 0.94
C PRO A 151 -17.35 18.19 1.28
N LEU A 152 -16.81 16.97 1.19
CA LEU A 152 -17.44 15.75 1.66
C LEU A 152 -16.55 15.11 2.72
N HIS A 153 -17.10 14.91 3.91
CA HIS A 153 -16.37 14.39 5.05
C HIS A 153 -17.24 13.46 5.87
N ARG A 154 -16.61 12.54 6.59
CA ARG A 154 -17.26 11.51 7.40
C ARG A 154 -16.59 11.37 8.76
N ILE A 155 -17.40 11.20 9.80
CA ILE A 155 -16.91 10.77 11.12
C ILE A 155 -17.10 9.26 11.22
N HIS A 156 -16.01 8.53 11.41
CA HIS A 156 -16.05 7.10 11.70
C HIS A 156 -15.79 6.90 13.21
N THR A 157 -16.81 6.49 13.96
CA THR A 157 -16.67 6.15 15.38
C THR A 157 -16.86 4.66 15.64
N PHE A 158 -16.26 4.13 16.70
CA PHE A 158 -16.35 2.70 17.00
C PHE A 158 -16.47 2.40 18.49
N LEU A 159 -17.03 1.23 18.80
CA LEU A 159 -17.05 0.66 20.15
C LEU A 159 -17.06 -0.87 20.07
N ALA A 160 -16.28 -1.52 20.95
CA ALA A 160 -16.26 -2.98 21.03
C ALA A 160 -17.57 -3.56 21.56
N THR A 161 -18.05 -4.62 20.92
CA THR A 161 -19.34 -5.26 21.27
C THR A 161 -19.21 -6.71 21.74
N SER A 162 -18.04 -7.34 21.61
CA SER A 162 -17.86 -8.73 22.03
C SER A 162 -17.81 -8.84 23.56
N ASP A 163 -18.36 -9.92 24.11
CA ASP A 163 -18.41 -10.11 25.56
C ASP A 163 -17.00 -10.13 26.19
N ILE A 164 -16.00 -10.61 25.45
CA ILE A 164 -14.60 -10.59 25.89
C ILE A 164 -14.07 -9.15 26.01
N HIS A 165 -14.37 -8.27 25.05
CA HIS A 165 -13.99 -6.87 25.14
C HIS A 165 -14.80 -6.10 26.18
N LEU A 166 -16.10 -6.34 26.28
CA LEU A 166 -16.95 -5.72 27.31
C LEU A 166 -16.43 -6.04 28.72
N LYS A 167 -16.10 -7.32 28.98
CA LYS A 167 -15.64 -7.78 30.29
C LYS A 167 -14.21 -7.34 30.62
N TYR A 168 -13.27 -7.54 29.70
CA TYR A 168 -11.83 -7.42 30.02
C TYR A 168 -11.19 -6.11 29.54
N LYS A 169 -11.67 -5.51 28.45
CA LYS A 169 -11.13 -4.27 27.86
C LYS A 169 -11.85 -3.04 28.39
N LEU A 170 -13.18 -3.01 28.25
CA LEU A 170 -14.01 -1.83 28.53
C LEU A 170 -14.55 -1.80 29.97
N LYS A 171 -14.77 -2.97 30.58
CA LYS A 171 -15.45 -3.13 31.87
C LYS A 171 -16.85 -2.50 31.87
N PHE A 172 -17.58 -2.69 30.77
CA PHE A 172 -18.97 -2.27 30.60
C PHE A 172 -19.90 -3.47 30.66
N ASP A 173 -21.14 -3.25 31.10
CA ASP A 173 -22.23 -4.16 30.80
C ASP A 173 -22.81 -3.86 29.40
N ARG A 174 -23.69 -4.75 28.94
CA ARG A 174 -24.31 -4.66 27.60
C ARG A 174 -25.20 -3.41 27.45
N GLU A 175 -25.93 -2.99 28.49
CA GLU A 175 -26.82 -1.82 28.42
C GLU A 175 -26.03 -0.51 28.38
N GLU A 176 -24.95 -0.42 29.16
CA GLU A 176 -24.02 0.69 29.12
C GLU A 176 -23.32 0.80 27.76
N CYS A 177 -22.97 -0.34 27.13
CA CYS A 177 -22.45 -0.38 25.77
C CYS A 177 -23.45 0.22 24.75
N ILE A 178 -24.71 -0.23 24.78
CA ILE A 178 -25.77 0.29 23.91
C ILE A 178 -25.93 1.81 24.10
N ARG A 179 -26.04 2.26 25.36
CA ARG A 179 -26.23 3.67 25.69
C ARG A 179 -25.08 4.54 25.19
N ARG A 180 -23.83 4.08 25.37
CA ARG A 180 -22.64 4.81 24.91
C ARG A 180 -22.52 4.85 23.39
N ALA A 181 -22.78 3.73 22.70
CA ALA A 181 -22.77 3.69 21.25
C ALA A 181 -23.79 4.68 20.66
N ALA A 182 -25.03 4.65 21.15
CA ALA A 182 -26.08 5.56 20.70
C ALA A 182 -25.75 7.03 21.01
N ALA A 183 -25.23 7.33 22.21
CA ALA A 183 -24.84 8.69 22.58
C ALA A 183 -23.70 9.24 21.72
N ALA A 184 -22.69 8.41 21.42
CA ALA A 184 -21.58 8.78 20.55
C ALA A 184 -22.05 9.11 19.12
N VAL A 185 -22.90 8.26 18.54
CA VAL A 185 -23.47 8.50 17.20
C VAL A 185 -24.36 9.73 17.20
N ALA A 186 -25.22 9.90 18.20
CA ALA A 186 -26.09 11.08 18.31
C ALA A 186 -25.26 12.37 18.36
N TYR A 187 -24.16 12.38 19.14
CA TYR A 187 -23.25 13.51 19.19
C TYR A 187 -22.55 13.76 17.85
N ALA A 188 -22.00 12.71 17.21
CA ALA A 188 -21.38 12.83 15.90
C ALA A 188 -22.35 13.40 14.84
N LYS A 189 -23.62 12.98 14.89
CA LYS A 189 -24.67 13.47 13.99
C LYS A 189 -25.02 14.94 14.20
N THR A 190 -24.74 15.52 15.36
CA THR A 190 -24.87 16.98 15.56
C THR A 190 -23.77 17.79 14.84
N LEU A 191 -22.67 17.15 14.47
CA LEU A 191 -21.50 17.78 13.85
C LEU A 191 -21.41 17.48 12.35
N CYS A 192 -21.75 16.27 11.93
CA CYS A 192 -21.58 15.79 10.57
C CYS A 192 -22.78 14.95 10.12
N ASP A 193 -23.15 15.08 8.84
CA ASP A 193 -24.27 14.34 8.29
C ASP A 193 -23.95 12.89 7.96
N ASP A 194 -22.71 12.60 7.54
CA ASP A 194 -22.24 11.26 7.21
C ASP A 194 -21.46 10.69 8.41
N VAL A 195 -22.09 9.74 9.11
CA VAL A 195 -21.57 9.13 10.33
C VAL A 195 -21.54 7.62 10.16
N GLU A 196 -20.37 7.05 10.34
CA GLU A 196 -20.14 5.61 10.32
C GLU A 196 -19.89 5.09 11.73
N PHE A 197 -20.52 3.96 12.06
CA PHE A 197 -20.32 3.26 13.32
C PHE A 197 -19.80 1.85 13.09
N SER A 198 -18.67 1.52 13.72
CA SER A 198 -18.14 0.16 13.78
C SER A 198 -18.43 -0.52 15.11
N SER A 199 -19.05 -1.70 15.06
CA SER A 199 -19.10 -2.64 16.19
C SER A 199 -17.82 -3.48 16.23
N GLU A 200 -16.77 -2.97 16.87
CA GLU A 200 -15.47 -3.65 16.95
C GLU A 200 -15.64 -5.08 17.52
N ASP A 201 -15.02 -6.06 16.86
CA ASP A 201 -15.10 -7.49 17.16
C ASP A 201 -16.51 -8.10 16.94
N SER A 202 -17.21 -7.65 15.89
CA SER A 202 -18.54 -8.14 15.50
C SER A 202 -18.57 -9.64 15.26
N GLY A 203 -17.53 -10.17 14.60
CA GLY A 203 -17.41 -11.60 14.26
C GLY A 203 -17.51 -12.57 15.44
N ARG A 204 -17.21 -12.10 16.66
CA ARG A 204 -17.27 -12.86 17.92
C ARG A 204 -18.30 -12.34 18.92
N SER A 205 -19.12 -11.37 18.52
CA SER A 205 -20.17 -10.81 19.35
C SER A 205 -21.45 -11.65 19.27
N ASP A 206 -22.25 -11.63 20.33
CA ASP A 206 -23.60 -12.21 20.32
C ASP A 206 -24.50 -11.49 19.31
N LYS A 207 -25.09 -12.22 18.36
CA LYS A 207 -25.77 -11.64 17.20
C LYS A 207 -27.02 -10.85 17.57
N ASP A 208 -27.75 -11.30 18.60
CA ASP A 208 -28.95 -10.60 19.07
C ASP A 208 -28.60 -9.32 19.83
N PHE A 209 -27.54 -9.36 20.63
CA PHE A 209 -26.99 -8.15 21.25
C PHE A 209 -26.50 -7.15 20.20
N LEU A 210 -25.80 -7.61 19.16
CA LEU A 210 -25.41 -6.75 18.04
C LEU A 210 -26.63 -6.07 17.41
N CYS A 211 -27.68 -6.80 17.07
CA CYS A 211 -28.92 -6.21 16.53
C CYS A 211 -29.45 -5.07 17.43
N ARG A 212 -29.44 -5.25 18.76
CA ARG A 212 -29.86 -4.21 19.71
C ARG A 212 -28.95 -2.97 19.69
N VAL A 213 -27.63 -3.17 19.62
CA VAL A 213 -26.67 -2.04 19.50
C VAL A 213 -26.90 -1.29 18.19
N LEU A 214 -26.97 -2.02 17.07
CA LEU A 214 -27.12 -1.48 15.72
C LEU A 214 -28.45 -0.72 15.57
N GLU A 215 -29.55 -1.26 16.09
CA GLU A 215 -30.83 -0.58 16.12
C GLU A 215 -30.76 0.79 16.83
N LYS A 216 -30.05 0.86 17.96
CA LYS A 216 -29.93 2.11 18.73
C LYS A 216 -29.03 3.15 18.08
N VAL A 217 -27.99 2.74 17.36
CA VAL A 217 -27.20 3.69 16.56
C VAL A 217 -27.92 4.13 15.29
N ILE A 218 -28.78 3.28 14.70
CA ILE A 218 -29.70 3.68 13.62
C ILE A 218 -30.68 4.74 14.11
N GLU A 219 -31.31 4.53 15.27
CA GLU A 219 -32.19 5.53 15.90
C GLU A 219 -31.47 6.86 16.19
N ALA A 220 -30.17 6.79 16.51
CA ALA A 220 -29.33 7.96 16.75
C ALA A 220 -28.86 8.68 15.46
N GLY A 221 -29.10 8.09 14.28
CA GLY A 221 -28.86 8.73 12.98
C GLY A 221 -27.56 8.35 12.28
N VAL A 222 -27.00 7.16 12.55
CA VAL A 222 -25.89 6.62 11.75
C VAL A 222 -26.29 6.43 10.29
N THR A 223 -25.38 6.66 9.35
CA THR A 223 -25.60 6.47 7.90
C THR A 223 -24.97 5.19 7.37
N THR A 224 -23.86 4.75 7.98
CA THR A 224 -23.14 3.53 7.60
C THR A 224 -22.82 2.67 8.84
N LEU A 225 -23.14 1.38 8.77
CA LEU A 225 -22.79 0.38 9.79
C LEU A 225 -21.66 -0.50 9.27
N ASN A 226 -20.51 -0.47 9.94
CA ASN A 226 -19.39 -1.34 9.62
C ASN A 226 -19.35 -2.54 10.56
N ILE A 227 -19.25 -3.74 9.97
CA ILE A 227 -19.26 -5.01 10.67
C ILE A 227 -17.86 -5.65 10.55
N PRO A 228 -16.92 -5.36 11.46
CA PRO A 228 -15.56 -5.84 11.32
C PRO A 228 -15.37 -7.30 11.74
N ASP A 229 -14.60 -8.06 10.96
CA ASP A 229 -13.89 -9.28 11.39
C ASP A 229 -12.51 -8.86 11.92
N THR A 230 -12.52 -8.23 13.10
CA THR A 230 -11.37 -7.53 13.71
C THR A 230 -10.13 -8.38 13.86
N VAL A 231 -10.30 -9.70 14.02
CA VAL A 231 -9.20 -10.66 14.25
C VAL A 231 -9.03 -11.64 13.09
N GLY A 232 -9.71 -11.44 11.96
CA GLY A 232 -9.62 -12.28 10.78
C GLY A 232 -9.93 -13.76 11.03
N TYR A 233 -10.89 -14.04 11.92
CA TYR A 233 -11.17 -15.39 12.43
C TYR A 233 -12.31 -16.09 11.70
N ASN A 234 -13.28 -15.35 11.15
CA ASN A 234 -14.46 -15.95 10.57
C ASN A 234 -14.16 -16.66 9.24
N ASN A 235 -14.91 -17.71 8.95
CA ASN A 235 -14.96 -18.28 7.60
C ASN A 235 -15.96 -17.49 6.72
N PRO A 236 -15.83 -17.55 5.38
CA PRO A 236 -16.69 -16.79 4.48
C PRO A 236 -18.19 -17.04 4.66
N GLU A 237 -18.59 -18.29 4.90
CA GLU A 237 -19.99 -18.66 5.13
C GLU A 237 -20.51 -18.10 6.45
N GLU A 238 -19.68 -18.09 7.50
CA GLU A 238 -20.03 -17.57 8.83
C GLU A 238 -20.20 -16.06 8.79
N TYR A 239 -19.27 -15.36 8.14
CA TYR A 239 -19.29 -13.91 8.00
C TYR A 239 -20.45 -13.44 7.12
N GLY A 240 -20.66 -14.09 5.97
CA GLY A 240 -21.81 -13.82 5.10
C GLY A 240 -23.15 -14.07 5.80
N ALA A 241 -23.26 -15.17 6.55
CA ALA A 241 -24.46 -15.47 7.33
C ALA A 241 -24.69 -14.46 8.47
N LEU A 242 -23.62 -13.94 9.10
CA LEU A 242 -23.71 -12.86 10.08
C LEU A 242 -24.29 -11.60 9.44
N LEU A 243 -23.72 -11.11 8.34
CA LEU A 243 -24.22 -9.92 7.64
C LEU A 243 -25.69 -10.07 7.25
N LYS A 244 -26.06 -11.21 6.63
CA LYS A 244 -27.44 -11.51 6.27
C LYS A 244 -28.38 -11.51 7.48
N TYR A 245 -27.92 -12.05 8.61
CA TYR A 245 -28.68 -12.06 9.85
C TYR A 245 -28.90 -10.64 10.39
N LEU A 246 -27.86 -9.83 10.46
CA LEU A 246 -27.95 -8.46 10.97
C LEU A 246 -28.87 -7.59 10.11
N ILE A 247 -28.73 -7.67 8.78
CA ILE A 247 -29.59 -6.94 7.84
C ILE A 247 -31.07 -7.36 8.01
N LYS A 248 -31.33 -8.66 8.18
CA LYS A 248 -32.70 -9.17 8.32
C LYS A 248 -33.36 -8.80 9.65
N ASN A 249 -32.59 -8.81 10.74
CA ASN A 249 -33.15 -8.76 12.10
C ASN A 249 -32.96 -7.41 12.81
N THR A 250 -32.14 -6.49 12.28
CA THR A 250 -31.98 -5.15 12.85
C THR A 250 -33.07 -4.22 12.36
N ARG A 251 -33.82 -3.60 13.27
CA ARG A 251 -34.86 -2.63 12.89
C ARG A 251 -34.24 -1.38 12.25
N GLY A 252 -34.74 -0.99 11.08
CA GLY A 252 -34.23 0.15 10.31
C GLY A 252 -32.99 -0.15 9.47
N SER A 253 -32.67 -1.43 9.25
CA SER A 253 -31.54 -1.88 8.44
C SER A 253 -31.56 -1.39 6.99
N ASP A 254 -32.73 -1.05 6.47
CA ASP A 254 -32.98 -0.50 5.13
C ASP A 254 -32.58 0.98 4.98
N LYS A 255 -32.29 1.67 6.09
CA LYS A 255 -31.97 3.10 6.11
C LYS A 255 -30.46 3.41 6.09
N VAL A 256 -29.63 2.37 6.16
CA VAL A 256 -28.18 2.49 6.33
C VAL A 256 -27.43 1.66 5.32
N ILE A 257 -26.20 2.06 5.04
CA ILE A 257 -25.26 1.29 4.23
C ILE A 257 -24.57 0.28 5.14
N TRP A 258 -24.48 -0.97 4.69
CA TRP A 258 -23.73 -2.02 5.39
C TRP A 258 -22.32 -2.12 4.82
N SER A 259 -21.32 -1.94 5.68
CA SER A 259 -19.88 -2.00 5.39
C SER A 259 -19.25 -3.27 5.96
N THR A 260 -18.27 -3.81 5.25
CA THR A 260 -17.41 -4.91 5.73
C THR A 260 -16.00 -4.41 5.98
N HIS A 261 -15.37 -4.89 7.04
CA HIS A 261 -13.96 -4.63 7.35
C HIS A 261 -13.31 -5.92 7.86
N CYS A 262 -12.58 -6.63 7.01
CA CYS A 262 -12.02 -7.94 7.36
C CYS A 262 -10.50 -7.87 7.49
N HIS A 263 -9.98 -8.41 8.59
CA HIS A 263 -8.55 -8.67 8.72
C HIS A 263 -8.18 -10.06 8.20
N ASN A 264 -6.88 -10.27 7.98
CA ASN A 264 -6.37 -11.41 7.21
C ASN A 264 -5.62 -12.45 8.05
N ASP A 265 -5.86 -12.54 9.36
CA ASP A 265 -5.12 -13.43 10.27
C ASP A 265 -5.15 -14.92 9.84
N LEU A 266 -6.24 -15.39 9.22
CA LEU A 266 -6.35 -16.74 8.65
C LEU A 266 -6.23 -16.80 7.11
N GLY A 267 -5.87 -15.68 6.45
CA GLY A 267 -5.75 -15.62 5.00
C GLY A 267 -7.07 -15.56 4.23
N LEU A 268 -8.18 -15.21 4.89
CA LEU A 268 -9.54 -15.25 4.34
C LEU A 268 -10.19 -13.86 4.17
N ALA A 269 -9.47 -12.75 4.37
CA ALA A 269 -10.04 -11.40 4.37
C ALA A 269 -10.81 -11.06 3.08
N THR A 270 -10.19 -11.32 1.92
CA THR A 270 -10.81 -11.12 0.60
C THR A 270 -12.05 -12.01 0.43
N ALA A 271 -11.99 -13.27 0.83
CA ALA A 271 -13.12 -14.19 0.73
C ALA A 271 -14.30 -13.77 1.63
N ASN A 272 -14.01 -13.34 2.87
CA ASN A 272 -15.01 -12.82 3.81
C ASN A 272 -15.67 -11.56 3.27
N THR A 273 -14.88 -10.63 2.73
CA THR A 273 -15.37 -9.39 2.13
C THR A 273 -16.32 -9.65 0.96
N LEU A 274 -15.92 -10.54 0.03
CA LEU A 274 -16.76 -10.92 -1.12
C LEU A 274 -18.04 -11.64 -0.69
N SER A 275 -17.97 -12.48 0.36
CA SER A 275 -19.15 -13.10 0.97
C SER A 275 -20.09 -12.05 1.58
N GLY A 276 -19.55 -11.01 2.22
CA GLY A 276 -20.34 -9.88 2.73
C GLY A 276 -21.08 -9.12 1.62
N ILE A 277 -20.44 -8.87 0.48
CA ILE A 277 -21.07 -8.24 -0.71
C ILE A 277 -22.28 -9.06 -1.17
N LEU A 278 -22.12 -10.38 -1.31
CA LEU A 278 -23.20 -11.28 -1.73
C LEU A 278 -24.37 -11.32 -0.74
N ASN A 279 -24.11 -11.00 0.54
CA ASN A 279 -25.09 -11.02 1.61
C ASN A 279 -25.64 -9.63 1.98
N GLY A 280 -25.37 -8.61 1.16
CA GLY A 280 -26.04 -7.30 1.25
C GLY A 280 -25.14 -6.12 1.62
N ALA A 281 -23.85 -6.32 1.83
CA ALA A 281 -22.92 -5.21 2.00
C ALA A 281 -22.84 -4.35 0.72
N ARG A 282 -22.75 -3.03 0.90
CA ARG A 282 -22.63 -2.02 -0.17
C ARG A 282 -21.46 -1.07 0.03
N GLN A 283 -20.71 -1.24 1.12
CA GLN A 283 -19.39 -0.66 1.31
C GLN A 283 -18.39 -1.76 1.69
N VAL A 284 -17.14 -1.60 1.26
CA VAL A 284 -16.02 -2.43 1.68
C VAL A 284 -14.88 -1.55 2.15
N GLU A 285 -14.32 -1.87 3.31
CA GLU A 285 -13.13 -1.23 3.86
C GLU A 285 -11.93 -2.10 3.53
N VAL A 286 -11.01 -1.52 2.76
CA VAL A 286 -9.88 -2.21 2.14
C VAL A 286 -8.62 -1.36 2.26
N SER A 287 -7.47 -1.96 2.00
CA SER A 287 -6.21 -1.22 1.86
C SER A 287 -5.42 -1.66 0.63
N ILE A 288 -4.64 -0.74 0.08
CA ILE A 288 -3.70 -1.06 -1.01
C ILE A 288 -2.69 -2.09 -0.50
N ASN A 289 -2.47 -3.13 -1.29
CA ASN A 289 -1.58 -4.25 -0.97
C ASN A 289 -2.03 -5.10 0.23
N GLY A 290 -3.19 -4.81 0.84
CA GLY A 290 -3.65 -5.48 2.05
C GLY A 290 -2.83 -5.15 3.30
N ILE A 291 -2.16 -3.98 3.35
CA ILE A 291 -1.43 -3.57 4.56
C ILE A 291 -2.41 -3.26 5.72
N GLY A 292 -1.97 -3.42 6.96
CA GLY A 292 -2.82 -3.27 8.14
C GLY A 292 -2.24 -3.87 9.41
N GLU A 293 -3.01 -3.89 10.49
CA GLU A 293 -2.62 -4.61 11.70
C GLU A 293 -2.34 -6.11 11.44
N ARG A 294 -1.31 -6.66 12.10
CA ARG A 294 -0.95 -8.10 12.09
C ARG A 294 -0.73 -8.65 10.67
N ALA A 295 -1.67 -9.43 10.15
CA ALA A 295 -1.63 -10.04 8.83
C ALA A 295 -2.22 -9.14 7.74
N GLY A 296 -2.73 -7.96 8.11
CA GLY A 296 -3.25 -6.94 7.19
C GLY A 296 -4.76 -6.89 7.10
N ASN A 297 -5.23 -5.95 6.28
CA ASN A 297 -6.64 -5.79 5.91
C ASN A 297 -6.92 -6.53 4.60
N THR A 298 -8.20 -6.60 4.22
CA THR A 298 -8.59 -6.98 2.85
C THR A 298 -7.90 -6.09 1.82
N ALA A 299 -7.29 -6.73 0.82
CA ALA A 299 -6.61 -6.05 -0.27
C ALA A 299 -7.60 -5.42 -1.28
N LEU A 300 -7.45 -4.11 -1.54
CA LEU A 300 -8.29 -3.36 -2.47
C LEU A 300 -8.26 -3.97 -3.86
N GLU A 301 -7.06 -4.23 -4.37
CA GLU A 301 -6.87 -4.75 -5.73
C GLU A 301 -7.54 -6.11 -5.95
N GLU A 302 -7.62 -6.95 -4.91
CA GLU A 302 -8.21 -8.29 -4.99
C GLU A 302 -9.75 -8.21 -5.04
N VAL A 303 -10.37 -7.40 -4.19
CA VAL A 303 -11.84 -7.22 -4.16
C VAL A 303 -12.33 -6.54 -5.45
N VAL A 304 -11.66 -5.46 -5.84
CA VAL A 304 -12.02 -4.70 -7.05
C VAL A 304 -11.94 -5.59 -8.28
N MET A 305 -10.84 -6.33 -8.46
CA MET A 305 -10.68 -7.19 -9.63
C MET A 305 -11.62 -8.39 -9.63
N ASN A 306 -12.03 -8.92 -8.47
CA ASN A 306 -13.07 -9.95 -8.40
C ASN A 306 -14.41 -9.43 -8.93
N VAL A 307 -14.86 -8.25 -8.49
CA VAL A 307 -16.09 -7.63 -8.97
C VAL A 307 -15.97 -7.24 -10.45
N HIS A 308 -14.81 -6.74 -10.88
CA HIS A 308 -14.55 -6.35 -12.26
C HIS A 308 -14.62 -7.52 -13.25
N THR A 309 -14.05 -8.67 -12.87
CA THR A 309 -13.94 -9.86 -13.73
C THR A 309 -15.18 -10.74 -13.72
N HIS A 310 -16.06 -10.57 -12.72
CA HIS A 310 -17.31 -11.33 -12.59
C HIS A 310 -18.53 -10.39 -12.54
N PRO A 311 -18.77 -9.60 -13.60
CA PRO A 311 -19.84 -8.61 -13.58
C PRO A 311 -21.21 -9.26 -13.33
N ASP A 312 -21.49 -10.45 -13.86
CA ASP A 312 -22.82 -11.09 -13.72
C ASP A 312 -23.04 -11.82 -12.39
N PHE A 313 -21.97 -12.08 -11.63
CA PHE A 313 -22.07 -12.82 -10.37
C PHE A 313 -22.34 -11.90 -9.18
N TYR A 314 -21.63 -10.77 -9.09
CA TYR A 314 -21.80 -9.84 -8.00
C TYR A 314 -22.96 -8.87 -8.28
N PRO A 315 -23.85 -8.60 -7.30
CA PRO A 315 -25.00 -7.72 -7.48
C PRO A 315 -24.62 -6.22 -7.43
N VAL A 316 -23.35 -5.90 -7.64
CA VAL A 316 -22.79 -4.55 -7.48
C VAL A 316 -21.87 -4.18 -8.64
N TYR A 317 -21.63 -2.88 -8.82
CA TYR A 317 -20.59 -2.34 -9.69
C TYR A 317 -19.69 -1.36 -8.94
N HIS A 318 -18.45 -1.17 -9.37
CA HIS A 318 -17.53 -0.18 -8.81
C HIS A 318 -17.15 0.89 -9.83
N THR A 319 -16.60 2.01 -9.37
CA THR A 319 -16.09 3.11 -10.22
C THR A 319 -14.56 3.24 -10.22
N ILE A 320 -13.85 2.32 -9.55
CA ILE A 320 -12.38 2.29 -9.51
C ILE A 320 -11.77 2.24 -10.91
N ASN A 321 -10.78 3.10 -11.16
CA ASN A 321 -9.94 3.06 -12.33
C ASN A 321 -8.87 1.98 -12.16
N THR A 322 -9.18 0.75 -12.61
CA THR A 322 -8.31 -0.41 -12.41
C THR A 322 -6.90 -0.22 -12.98
N GLN A 323 -6.72 0.63 -14.01
CA GLN A 323 -5.42 0.93 -14.60
C GLN A 323 -4.48 1.72 -13.68
N GLN A 324 -4.97 2.28 -12.57
CA GLN A 324 -4.15 2.96 -11.56
C GLN A 324 -3.71 2.04 -10.42
N ILE A 325 -4.19 0.78 -10.37
CA ILE A 325 -3.93 -0.16 -9.27
C ILE A 325 -2.43 -0.39 -9.12
N TYR A 326 -1.74 -0.81 -10.18
CA TYR A 326 -0.34 -1.20 -10.10
C TYR A 326 0.57 -0.05 -9.68
N ARG A 327 0.32 1.16 -10.21
CA ARG A 327 1.07 2.36 -9.83
C ARG A 327 0.86 2.73 -8.35
N THR A 328 -0.39 2.68 -7.88
CA THR A 328 -0.72 2.98 -6.48
C THR A 328 -0.11 1.95 -5.53
N SER A 329 -0.13 0.67 -5.91
CA SER A 329 0.54 -0.43 -5.20
C SER A 329 2.04 -0.17 -5.02
N ASN A 330 2.75 0.21 -6.09
CA ASN A 330 4.18 0.50 -6.05
C ASN A 330 4.50 1.73 -5.20
N LEU A 331 3.69 2.79 -5.30
CA LEU A 331 3.85 3.99 -4.47
C LEU A 331 3.74 3.64 -2.98
N VAL A 332 2.66 2.94 -2.59
CA VAL A 332 2.44 2.53 -1.20
C VAL A 332 3.57 1.62 -0.72
N SER A 333 4.02 0.66 -1.54
CA SER A 333 5.16 -0.20 -1.20
C SER A 333 6.45 0.59 -0.97
N SER A 334 6.72 1.59 -1.82
CA SER A 334 7.92 2.43 -1.73
C SER A 334 7.92 3.32 -0.49
N LEU A 335 6.78 3.96 -0.18
CA LEU A 335 6.66 4.91 0.94
C LEU A 335 6.52 4.20 2.29
N SER A 336 5.79 3.08 2.36
CA SER A 336 5.65 2.30 3.59
C SER A 336 6.88 1.43 3.91
N GLY A 337 7.69 1.10 2.89
CA GLY A 337 8.75 0.10 3.00
C GLY A 337 8.24 -1.34 3.09
N MET A 338 6.92 -1.58 2.98
CA MET A 338 6.35 -2.92 2.92
C MET A 338 6.39 -3.44 1.49
N VAL A 339 7.27 -4.41 1.25
CA VAL A 339 7.45 -4.95 -0.10
C VAL A 339 6.35 -5.93 -0.46
N VAL A 340 5.80 -5.75 -1.65
CA VAL A 340 4.82 -6.65 -2.26
C VAL A 340 5.46 -8.03 -2.50
N GLN A 341 4.79 -9.09 -2.06
CA GLN A 341 5.21 -10.46 -2.36
C GLN A 341 5.18 -10.70 -3.88
N PRO A 342 6.22 -11.32 -4.49
CA PRO A 342 6.28 -11.51 -5.93
C PRO A 342 5.07 -12.24 -6.52
N ASN A 343 4.50 -13.21 -5.81
CA ASN A 343 3.32 -13.96 -6.21
C ASN A 343 2.01 -13.45 -5.57
N LYS A 344 1.97 -12.20 -5.08
CA LYS A 344 0.71 -11.59 -4.62
C LYS A 344 -0.27 -11.45 -5.77
N ALA A 345 -1.54 -11.72 -5.51
CA ALA A 345 -2.60 -11.58 -6.50
C ALA A 345 -2.65 -10.15 -7.05
N ILE A 346 -2.92 -10.02 -8.36
CA ILE A 346 -3.12 -8.78 -9.12
C ILE A 346 -1.85 -7.90 -9.27
N VAL A 347 -1.09 -7.66 -8.22
CA VAL A 347 0.01 -6.67 -8.19
C VAL A 347 1.40 -7.29 -7.99
N GLY A 348 1.50 -8.59 -7.75
CA GLY A 348 2.78 -9.28 -7.62
C GLY A 348 3.57 -9.27 -8.93
N ALA A 349 4.90 -9.12 -8.84
CA ALA A 349 5.80 -9.11 -10.00
C ALA A 349 5.67 -10.35 -10.90
N ASN A 350 5.27 -11.49 -10.32
CA ASN A 350 5.09 -12.76 -11.01
C ASN A 350 3.62 -13.05 -11.40
N ALA A 351 2.68 -12.15 -11.09
CA ALA A 351 1.24 -12.40 -11.27
C ALA A 351 0.82 -12.63 -12.73
N PHE A 352 1.59 -12.12 -13.69
CA PHE A 352 1.34 -12.24 -15.13
C PHE A 352 2.53 -12.87 -15.89
N LEU A 353 3.49 -13.47 -15.18
CA LEU A 353 4.65 -14.11 -15.80
C LEU A 353 4.42 -15.61 -15.97
N HIS A 354 4.88 -16.15 -17.10
CA HIS A 354 4.74 -17.56 -17.44
C HIS A 354 6.10 -18.17 -17.82
N GLU A 355 6.65 -18.99 -16.93
CA GLU A 355 7.96 -19.64 -17.12
C GLU A 355 7.86 -20.95 -17.94
N SER A 356 6.74 -21.67 -17.79
CA SER A 356 6.55 -22.98 -18.42
C SER A 356 6.38 -22.87 -19.94
N GLY A 357 7.21 -23.59 -20.71
CA GLY A 357 7.18 -23.57 -22.17
C GLY A 357 5.83 -24.01 -22.76
N ILE A 358 5.09 -24.89 -22.07
CA ILE A 358 3.72 -25.26 -22.48
C ILE A 358 2.71 -24.13 -22.25
N HIS A 359 2.90 -23.30 -21.22
CA HIS A 359 2.04 -22.15 -20.97
C HIS A 359 2.33 -21.04 -21.99
N GLN A 360 3.60 -20.80 -22.30
CA GLN A 360 4.02 -19.85 -23.32
C GLN A 360 3.45 -20.20 -24.70
N ASP A 361 3.54 -21.46 -25.12
CA ASP A 361 2.93 -21.93 -26.38
C ASP A 361 1.40 -21.75 -26.38
N GLY A 362 0.73 -22.01 -25.25
CA GLY A 362 -0.71 -21.74 -25.08
C GLY A 362 -1.07 -20.26 -25.26
N ILE A 363 -0.36 -19.36 -24.60
CA ILE A 363 -0.58 -17.91 -24.65
C ILE A 363 -0.30 -17.35 -26.04
N LEU A 364 0.75 -17.83 -26.71
CA LEU A 364 1.07 -17.43 -28.09
C LEU A 364 -0.04 -17.82 -29.07
N LYS A 365 -0.72 -18.95 -28.83
CA LYS A 365 -1.88 -19.38 -29.64
C LYS A 365 -3.14 -18.61 -29.28
N ASN A 366 -3.41 -18.43 -27.99
CA ASN A 366 -4.52 -17.66 -27.47
C ASN A 366 -4.26 -17.27 -26.01
N LYS A 367 -4.05 -15.97 -25.75
CA LYS A 367 -3.80 -15.44 -24.39
C LYS A 367 -4.83 -15.90 -23.34
N LEU A 368 -6.09 -16.07 -23.75
CA LEU A 368 -7.19 -16.50 -22.88
C LEU A 368 -7.02 -17.90 -22.25
N THR A 369 -6.06 -18.71 -22.72
CA THR A 369 -5.82 -20.03 -22.13
C THR A 369 -5.30 -19.95 -20.70
N TYR A 370 -4.61 -18.86 -20.33
CA TYR A 370 -4.02 -18.68 -19.00
C TYR A 370 -4.23 -17.27 -18.42
N GLU A 371 -4.43 -16.24 -19.25
CA GLU A 371 -4.64 -14.87 -18.79
C GLU A 371 -6.15 -14.55 -18.69
N ILE A 372 -6.70 -14.60 -17.47
CA ILE A 372 -8.08 -14.17 -17.18
C ILE A 372 -8.23 -12.64 -17.05
N ILE A 373 -7.12 -11.95 -16.79
CA ILE A 373 -7.01 -10.50 -16.67
C ILE A 373 -5.86 -10.08 -17.58
N ARG A 374 -6.08 -9.06 -18.42
CA ARG A 374 -4.98 -8.50 -19.21
C ARG A 374 -4.11 -7.60 -18.32
N PRO A 375 -2.77 -7.67 -18.36
CA PRO A 375 -1.91 -6.83 -17.53
C PRO A 375 -2.24 -5.32 -17.67
N GLU A 376 -2.63 -4.87 -18.86
CA GLU A 376 -2.97 -3.46 -19.10
C GLU A 376 -4.26 -3.03 -18.39
N GLU A 377 -5.16 -3.96 -18.04
CA GLU A 377 -6.37 -3.64 -17.28
C GLU A 377 -6.07 -3.24 -15.84
N VAL A 378 -4.93 -3.65 -15.29
CA VAL A 378 -4.48 -3.31 -13.93
C VAL A 378 -3.37 -2.24 -13.90
N GLY A 379 -3.01 -1.71 -15.08
CA GLY A 379 -1.98 -0.67 -15.23
C GLY A 379 -0.57 -1.20 -15.47
N ILE A 380 -0.44 -2.47 -15.87
CA ILE A 380 0.85 -3.06 -16.28
C ILE A 380 0.92 -3.00 -17.80
N PHE A 381 1.54 -1.94 -18.33
CA PHE A 381 1.71 -1.77 -19.77
C PHE A 381 2.95 -2.52 -20.27
N ASN A 382 2.76 -3.35 -21.29
CA ASN A 382 3.78 -4.20 -21.91
C ASN A 382 5.19 -3.59 -21.95
N ILE A 383 6.15 -4.45 -21.60
CA ILE A 383 7.62 -4.29 -21.49
C ILE A 383 8.31 -4.01 -22.86
N ASN A 384 7.54 -3.70 -23.91
CA ASN A 384 8.03 -3.78 -25.29
C ASN A 384 8.84 -2.57 -25.79
N LEU A 385 8.88 -1.46 -25.06
CA LEU A 385 9.88 -0.43 -25.31
C LEU A 385 11.12 -0.75 -24.49
N VAL A 386 12.03 -1.54 -25.06
CA VAL A 386 13.33 -1.81 -24.45
C VAL A 386 14.09 -0.49 -24.38
N LEU A 387 14.01 0.17 -23.23
CA LEU A 387 14.80 1.34 -22.94
C LEU A 387 16.24 0.89 -22.63
N GLY A 388 17.20 1.55 -23.25
CA GLY A 388 18.61 1.25 -23.11
C GLY A 388 19.47 2.41 -23.56
N LYS A 389 20.77 2.18 -23.73
CA LYS A 389 21.76 3.24 -24.00
C LYS A 389 21.39 4.18 -25.15
N LEU A 390 20.75 3.65 -26.20
CA LEU A 390 20.38 4.40 -27.40
C LEU A 390 19.01 5.09 -27.32
N SER A 391 18.25 4.88 -26.25
CA SER A 391 16.95 5.48 -26.08
C SER A 391 17.06 6.98 -25.84
N GLY A 392 16.40 7.76 -26.69
CA GLY A 392 16.37 9.22 -26.59
C GLY A 392 15.34 9.72 -25.56
N ARG A 393 15.43 11.01 -25.21
CA ARG A 393 14.57 11.68 -24.21
C ARG A 393 13.08 11.49 -24.49
N ASN A 394 12.64 11.55 -25.75
CA ASN A 394 11.23 11.39 -26.08
C ASN A 394 10.72 9.97 -25.78
N ALA A 395 11.52 8.94 -26.05
CA ALA A 395 11.16 7.56 -25.72
C ALA A 395 11.09 7.33 -24.20
N PHE A 396 12.00 7.95 -23.46
CA PHE A 396 11.96 7.95 -21.99
C PHE A 396 10.74 8.70 -21.45
N ARG A 397 10.43 9.90 -21.96
CA ARG A 397 9.25 10.69 -21.57
C ARG A 397 7.95 9.95 -21.87
N SER A 398 7.82 9.31 -23.04
CA SER A 398 6.67 8.48 -23.35
C SER A 398 6.52 7.32 -22.35
N ARG A 399 7.62 6.65 -21.99
CA ARG A 399 7.57 5.59 -20.99
C ARG A 399 7.21 6.11 -19.60
N LEU A 400 7.72 7.28 -19.20
CA LEU A 400 7.32 7.94 -17.95
C LEU A 400 5.80 8.21 -17.93
N ILE A 401 5.24 8.74 -19.02
CA ILE A 401 3.79 8.95 -19.17
C ILE A 401 3.03 7.63 -19.03
N GLU A 402 3.47 6.55 -19.68
CA GLU A 402 2.86 5.22 -19.58
C GLU A 402 2.94 4.63 -18.17
N LEU A 403 4.02 4.90 -17.43
CA LEU A 403 4.19 4.56 -16.02
C LEU A 403 3.40 5.50 -15.09
N GLY A 404 2.64 6.43 -15.66
CA GLY A 404 1.75 7.37 -15.01
C GLY A 404 2.38 8.71 -14.63
N PHE A 405 3.67 8.91 -14.86
CA PHE A 405 4.37 10.17 -14.61
C PHE A 405 4.15 11.20 -15.73
N SER A 406 2.90 11.40 -16.14
CA SER A 406 2.53 12.36 -17.20
C SER A 406 2.81 13.81 -16.84
N ASP A 407 2.74 14.12 -15.55
CA ASP A 407 2.68 15.49 -15.03
C ASP A 407 4.06 16.00 -14.58
N MET A 408 5.14 15.27 -14.90
CA MET A 408 6.50 15.71 -14.61
C MET A 408 6.89 16.93 -15.46
N SER A 409 7.49 17.91 -14.78
CA SER A 409 8.09 19.08 -15.44
C SER A 409 9.20 18.66 -16.40
N ASP A 410 9.50 19.49 -17.41
CA ASP A 410 10.60 19.19 -18.33
C ASP A 410 11.97 19.13 -17.62
N ASP A 411 12.14 19.88 -16.53
CA ASP A 411 13.36 19.87 -15.72
C ASP A 411 13.49 18.56 -14.93
N ASP A 412 12.42 18.07 -14.32
CA ASP A 412 12.44 16.79 -13.60
C ASP A 412 12.65 15.61 -14.56
N VAL A 413 12.01 15.65 -15.73
CA VAL A 413 12.24 14.66 -16.80
C VAL A 413 13.69 14.70 -17.26
N ASN A 414 14.33 15.87 -17.34
CA ASN A 414 15.76 15.97 -17.66
C ASN A 414 16.64 15.32 -16.61
N ILE A 415 16.43 15.61 -15.33
CA ILE A 415 17.25 15.04 -14.26
C ILE A 415 17.05 13.52 -14.21
N ALA A 416 15.82 13.04 -14.34
CA ALA A 416 15.52 11.62 -14.41
C ALA A 416 16.15 10.97 -15.67
N PHE A 417 16.17 11.67 -16.79
CA PHE A 417 16.77 11.21 -18.04
C PHE A 417 18.29 11.08 -17.94
N GLU A 418 18.98 12.01 -17.30
CA GLU A 418 20.44 11.92 -17.07
C GLU A 418 20.81 10.72 -16.19
N LYS A 419 20.03 10.48 -15.13
CA LYS A 419 20.18 9.29 -14.29
C LYS A 419 19.88 8.00 -15.05
N PHE A 420 18.81 8.01 -15.86
CA PHE A 420 18.48 6.91 -16.77
C PHE A 420 19.62 6.64 -17.75
N LYS A 421 20.24 7.67 -18.33
CA LYS A 421 21.39 7.54 -19.24
C LYS A 421 22.60 6.92 -18.54
N THR A 422 22.87 7.32 -17.31
CA THR A 422 23.95 6.77 -16.48
C THR A 422 23.70 5.29 -16.20
N LEU A 423 22.47 4.93 -15.85
CA LEU A 423 22.08 3.54 -15.67
C LEU A 423 22.15 2.74 -16.98
N ALA A 424 21.78 3.37 -18.09
CA ALA A 424 21.75 2.74 -19.42
C ALA A 424 23.15 2.47 -19.99
N ASP A 425 24.15 3.19 -19.50
CA ASP A 425 25.55 2.97 -19.86
C ASP A 425 26.14 1.73 -19.19
N THR A 426 25.63 1.38 -18.01
CA THR A 426 26.07 0.22 -17.24
C THR A 426 25.18 -1.01 -17.47
N LYS A 427 23.88 -0.79 -17.66
CA LYS A 427 22.86 -1.83 -17.83
C LYS A 427 22.39 -1.93 -19.28
N LYS A 428 22.43 -3.13 -19.87
CA LYS A 428 22.07 -3.33 -21.29
C LYS A 428 20.59 -3.13 -21.58
N ARG A 429 19.73 -3.47 -20.61
CA ARG A 429 18.27 -3.34 -20.69
C ARG A 429 17.75 -2.74 -19.40
N ILE A 430 17.01 -1.65 -19.52
CA ILE A 430 16.34 -1.00 -18.39
C ILE A 430 14.88 -1.43 -18.40
N THR A 431 14.43 -1.95 -17.26
CA THR A 431 13.06 -2.37 -16.99
C THR A 431 12.28 -1.23 -16.36
N ASP A 432 10.95 -1.35 -16.32
CA ASP A 432 10.11 -0.35 -15.64
C ASP A 432 10.41 -0.24 -14.15
N TYR A 433 10.74 -1.35 -13.51
CA TYR A 433 11.13 -1.37 -12.11
C TYR A 433 12.40 -0.55 -11.86
N ASP A 434 13.35 -0.57 -12.79
CA ASP A 434 14.55 0.26 -12.71
C ASP A 434 14.18 1.75 -12.81
N ILE A 435 13.25 2.10 -13.71
CA ILE A 435 12.77 3.48 -13.87
C ILE A 435 12.02 3.93 -12.61
N PHE A 436 11.12 3.10 -12.09
CA PHE A 436 10.45 3.37 -10.83
C PHE A 436 11.45 3.60 -9.70
N ALA A 437 12.46 2.74 -9.56
CA ALA A 437 13.46 2.87 -8.51
C ALA A 437 14.31 4.15 -8.65
N LEU A 438 14.67 4.54 -9.88
CA LEU A 438 15.33 5.82 -10.18
C LEU A 438 14.49 7.02 -9.73
N LEU A 439 13.17 6.96 -9.92
CA LEU A 439 12.23 8.02 -9.53
C LEU A 439 11.95 8.02 -8.02
N SER A 440 11.83 6.84 -7.38
CA SER A 440 11.65 6.71 -5.93
C SER A 440 12.81 7.34 -5.15
N ASP A 441 14.04 7.19 -5.65
CA ASP A 441 15.23 7.84 -5.10
C ASP A 441 15.13 9.37 -5.20
N GLN A 442 14.48 9.94 -6.23
CA GLN A 442 14.25 11.38 -6.32
C GLN A 442 13.17 11.89 -5.35
N VAL A 443 12.05 11.18 -5.22
CA VAL A 443 10.98 11.57 -4.27
C VAL A 443 11.47 11.54 -2.82
N SER A 444 12.36 10.59 -2.51
CA SER A 444 13.04 10.51 -1.20
C SER A 444 14.10 11.60 -0.98
N SER A 445 14.45 12.37 -2.03
CA SER A 445 15.54 13.35 -2.05
C SER A 445 15.07 14.80 -1.98
N GLY A 446 14.02 15.09 -1.20
CA GLY A 446 13.50 16.45 -0.99
C GLY A 446 14.59 17.50 -0.68
N GLU A 447 14.30 18.78 -0.96
CA GLU A 447 15.24 19.92 -0.89
C GLU A 447 15.94 20.12 0.49
N SER A 448 15.53 19.39 1.54
CA SER A 448 16.05 19.43 2.91
C SER A 448 17.11 18.36 3.23
N GLN A 449 17.73 17.70 2.24
CA GLN A 449 18.82 16.76 2.52
C GLN A 449 20.03 17.48 3.14
N ARG A 450 20.30 17.24 4.43
CA ARG A 450 21.49 17.78 5.09
C ARG A 450 22.77 17.16 4.55
N PHE A 451 22.79 15.83 4.41
CA PHE A 451 23.96 15.09 3.95
C PHE A 451 23.71 14.48 2.57
N GLU A 452 24.66 14.65 1.66
CA GLU A 452 24.67 13.99 0.35
C GLU A 452 25.91 13.09 0.24
N LEU A 453 25.71 11.84 -0.19
CA LEU A 453 26.81 10.91 -0.45
C LEU A 453 27.50 11.27 -1.77
N GLN A 454 28.75 11.75 -1.70
CA GLN A 454 29.52 12.10 -2.90
C GLN A 454 30.36 10.94 -3.43
N SER A 455 31.05 10.22 -2.56
CA SER A 455 31.86 9.07 -2.96
C SER A 455 32.03 8.10 -1.80
N ILE A 456 32.16 6.83 -2.15
CA ILE A 456 32.50 5.77 -1.21
C ILE A 456 33.52 4.83 -1.88
N GLN A 457 34.54 4.46 -1.13
CA GLN A 457 35.50 3.42 -1.51
C GLN A 457 35.49 2.36 -0.42
N VAL A 458 35.30 1.10 -0.81
CA VAL A 458 35.30 -0.02 0.13
C VAL A 458 36.29 -1.09 -0.30
N ILE A 459 37.08 -1.58 0.64
CA ILE A 459 37.99 -2.71 0.48
C ILE A 459 37.50 -3.79 1.44
N SER A 460 37.21 -4.99 0.93
CA SER A 460 36.74 -6.12 1.73
C SER A 460 37.31 -7.44 1.22
N GLY A 461 37.51 -8.39 2.13
CA GLY A 461 37.94 -9.76 1.84
C GLY A 461 37.25 -10.78 2.77
N THR A 462 37.49 -12.07 2.53
CA THR A 462 36.83 -13.18 3.25
C THR A 462 37.25 -13.35 4.71
N HIS A 463 38.45 -12.91 5.09
CA HIS A 463 39.02 -13.12 6.43
C HIS A 463 39.60 -11.85 7.08
N GLU A 464 39.37 -10.68 6.47
CA GLU A 464 39.94 -9.41 6.92
C GLU A 464 38.87 -8.41 7.36
N MET A 465 39.30 -7.39 8.09
CA MET A 465 38.46 -6.26 8.40
C MET A 465 38.18 -5.46 7.13
N ALA A 466 36.92 -5.21 6.81
CA ALA A 466 36.58 -4.34 5.69
C ALA A 466 36.89 -2.89 6.08
N THR A 467 37.40 -2.11 5.13
CA THR A 467 37.61 -0.67 5.31
C THR A 467 36.76 0.10 4.32
N ALA A 468 36.15 1.19 4.79
CA ALA A 468 35.38 2.08 3.94
C ALA A 468 35.83 3.51 4.17
N THR A 469 36.14 4.22 3.09
CA THR A 469 36.35 5.67 3.08
C THR A 469 35.13 6.32 2.44
N VAL A 470 34.47 7.20 3.18
CA VAL A 470 33.23 7.85 2.75
C VAL A 470 33.46 9.35 2.70
N LYS A 471 32.98 9.99 1.63
CA LYS A 471 32.85 11.43 1.50
C LYS A 471 31.38 11.83 1.47
N LEU A 472 30.99 12.69 2.41
CA LEU A 472 29.69 13.34 2.46
C LEU A 472 29.84 14.84 2.21
N MET A 473 28.84 15.44 1.57
CA MET A 473 28.64 16.90 1.56
C MET A 473 27.59 17.26 2.60
N ASP A 474 27.96 18.01 3.64
CA ASP A 474 26.98 18.68 4.50
C ASP A 474 26.52 19.95 3.77
N LYS A 475 25.31 19.92 3.19
CA LYS A 475 24.72 21.03 2.42
C LYS A 475 24.40 22.24 3.30
N VAL A 476 24.15 22.02 4.59
CA VAL A 476 23.82 23.09 5.54
C VAL A 476 25.09 23.86 5.90
N GLN A 477 26.18 23.13 6.19
CA GLN A 477 27.47 23.72 6.50
C GLN A 477 28.30 24.07 5.24
N LYS A 478 27.86 23.62 4.06
CA LYS A 478 28.60 23.69 2.78
C LYS A 478 30.02 23.15 2.91
N LYS A 479 30.16 22.01 3.59
CA LYS A 479 31.46 21.43 3.93
C LYS A 479 31.55 19.97 3.46
N GLU A 480 32.67 19.64 2.83
CA GLU A 480 33.05 18.24 2.58
C GLU A 480 33.53 17.59 3.87
N LEU A 481 32.92 16.46 4.20
CA LEU A 481 33.29 15.61 5.33
C LEU A 481 33.85 14.31 4.76
N VAL A 482 35.05 13.93 5.20
CA VAL A 482 35.73 12.70 4.77
C VAL A 482 36.21 11.96 5.99
N ASP A 483 35.90 10.67 6.06
CA ASP A 483 36.36 9.79 7.13
C ASP A 483 36.46 8.36 6.62
N ALA A 484 37.18 7.53 7.37
CA ALA A 484 37.30 6.11 7.13
C ALA A 484 36.99 5.31 8.39
N SER A 485 36.40 4.14 8.20
CA SER A 485 36.11 3.21 9.28
C SER A 485 36.44 1.79 8.89
N ILE A 486 36.68 0.99 9.93
CA ILE A 486 36.98 -0.42 9.85
C ILE A 486 35.76 -1.19 10.37
N GLY A 487 35.16 -2.02 9.53
CA GLY A 487 34.00 -2.85 9.85
C GLY A 487 34.42 -4.29 10.09
N ARG A 488 34.32 -4.75 11.35
CA ARG A 488 34.60 -6.16 11.71
C ARG A 488 33.54 -7.13 11.17
N GLY A 489 32.34 -6.63 10.91
CA GLY A 489 31.22 -7.39 10.32
C GLY A 489 31.09 -7.24 8.80
N GLY A 490 32.09 -6.69 8.11
CA GLY A 490 32.10 -6.58 6.65
C GLY A 490 31.89 -5.15 6.09
N PRO A 491 31.75 -5.03 4.76
CA PRO A 491 31.81 -3.74 4.04
C PRO A 491 30.71 -2.76 4.45
N ILE A 492 29.50 -3.27 4.72
CA ILE A 492 28.36 -2.43 5.13
C ILE A 492 28.60 -1.81 6.50
N MET A 493 29.15 -2.58 7.45
CA MET A 493 29.49 -2.07 8.78
C MET A 493 30.59 -1.01 8.70
N ALA A 494 31.58 -1.21 7.82
CA ALA A 494 32.63 -0.21 7.58
C ALA A 494 32.03 1.09 7.03
N ALA A 495 31.17 1.00 6.00
CA ALA A 495 30.51 2.14 5.40
C ALA A 495 29.64 2.90 6.41
N PHE A 496 28.79 2.19 7.17
CA PHE A 496 27.91 2.80 8.16
C PHE A 496 28.69 3.40 9.32
N GLY A 497 29.78 2.75 9.75
CA GLY A 497 30.66 3.30 10.77
C GLY A 497 31.33 4.60 10.34
N ALA A 498 31.79 4.70 9.09
CA ALA A 498 32.35 5.94 8.55
C ALA A 498 31.28 7.04 8.49
N ILE A 499 30.07 6.71 8.00
CA ILE A 499 28.95 7.66 7.96
C ILE A 499 28.57 8.15 9.36
N GLN A 500 28.43 7.25 10.36
CA GLN A 500 28.12 7.63 11.74
C GLN A 500 29.12 8.61 12.35
N ARG A 501 30.42 8.38 12.11
CA ARG A 501 31.48 9.29 12.56
C ARG A 501 31.40 10.65 11.87
N LEU A 502 31.14 10.66 10.56
CA LEU A 502 30.97 11.89 9.78
C LEU A 502 29.81 12.74 10.27
N VAL A 503 28.68 12.12 10.61
CA VAL A 503 27.50 12.83 11.14
C VAL A 503 27.58 13.05 12.66
N ASN A 504 28.64 12.54 13.31
CA ASN A 504 28.89 12.59 14.75
C ASN A 504 27.69 12.13 15.59
N ARG A 505 27.11 10.98 15.24
CA ARG A 505 25.97 10.36 15.93
C ARG A 505 26.16 8.87 16.10
N LYS A 506 25.77 8.36 17.27
CA LYS A 506 25.59 6.93 17.49
C LYS A 506 24.19 6.53 17.01
N ILE A 507 24.14 5.62 16.06
CA ILE A 507 22.91 5.22 15.38
C ILE A 507 22.83 3.71 15.38
N ARG A 508 21.76 3.17 15.93
CA ARG A 508 21.50 1.74 15.95
C ARG A 508 20.71 1.34 14.71
N LEU A 509 21.27 0.41 13.94
CA LEU A 509 20.60 -0.22 12.81
C LEU A 509 19.62 -1.27 13.33
N LEU A 510 18.32 -1.07 13.11
CA LEU A 510 17.25 -1.96 13.53
C LEU A 510 16.94 -3.04 12.49
N ASN A 511 16.92 -2.64 11.22
CA ASN A 511 16.69 -3.55 10.10
C ASN A 511 17.54 -3.15 8.90
N TYR A 512 17.97 -4.15 8.14
CA TYR A 512 18.71 -3.99 6.90
C TYR A 512 18.26 -5.07 5.93
N GLU A 513 17.74 -4.63 4.79
CA GLU A 513 17.21 -5.52 3.78
C GLU A 513 17.73 -5.12 2.40
N VAL A 514 18.25 -6.10 1.67
CA VAL A 514 18.71 -5.94 0.29
C VAL A 514 17.83 -6.79 -0.60
N ARG A 515 17.30 -6.19 -1.67
CA ARG A 515 16.55 -6.91 -2.69
C ARG A 515 17.06 -6.51 -4.07
N ALA A 516 17.05 -7.48 -4.99
CA ALA A 516 17.17 -7.18 -6.40
C ALA A 516 15.86 -6.53 -6.87
N VAL A 517 15.98 -5.39 -7.56
CA VAL A 517 14.84 -4.69 -8.20
C VAL A 517 14.46 -5.36 -9.51
N SER A 518 15.46 -5.90 -10.21
CA SER A 518 15.32 -6.53 -11.51
C SER A 518 16.11 -7.83 -11.55
N GLU A 519 16.01 -8.56 -12.66
CA GLU A 519 16.76 -9.78 -12.90
C GLU A 519 18.08 -9.48 -13.65
N GLY A 520 19.00 -10.44 -13.64
CA GLY A 520 20.28 -10.38 -14.37
C GLY A 520 21.49 -10.05 -13.50
N MET A 521 22.70 -10.20 -14.09
CA MET A 521 23.96 -9.84 -13.41
C MET A 521 24.12 -8.33 -13.21
N ASP A 522 23.36 -7.54 -13.96
CA ASP A 522 23.28 -6.08 -13.93
C ASP A 522 22.02 -5.59 -13.19
N ALA A 523 21.48 -6.41 -12.29
CA ALA A 523 20.33 -6.07 -11.48
C ALA A 523 20.64 -4.93 -10.50
N LEU A 524 19.72 -3.97 -10.39
CA LEU A 524 19.79 -2.95 -9.35
C LEU A 524 19.56 -3.60 -7.98
N GLY A 525 20.44 -3.29 -7.02
CA GLY A 525 20.22 -3.54 -5.61
C GLY A 525 19.43 -2.39 -5.00
N LYS A 526 18.23 -2.69 -4.48
CA LYS A 526 17.49 -1.79 -3.59
C LYS A 526 17.74 -2.20 -2.17
N VAL A 527 18.20 -1.25 -1.37
CA VAL A 527 18.47 -1.44 0.05
C VAL A 527 17.48 -0.59 0.84
N MET A 528 16.88 -1.21 1.85
CA MET A 528 16.02 -0.54 2.82
C MET A 528 16.64 -0.72 4.20
N VAL A 529 16.71 0.37 4.95
CA VAL A 529 17.25 0.37 6.31
C VAL A 529 16.26 1.00 7.28
N LYS A 530 16.24 0.48 8.50
CA LYS A 530 15.55 1.06 9.64
C LYS A 530 16.57 1.41 10.71
N ILE A 531 16.57 2.64 11.20
CA ILE A 531 17.51 3.12 12.21
C ILE A 531 16.76 3.76 13.39
N THR A 532 17.42 3.83 14.54
CA THR A 532 17.00 4.63 15.69
C THR A 532 18.23 5.30 16.30
N ASP A 533 18.03 6.41 17.01
CA ASP A 533 19.09 6.95 17.85
C ASP A 533 19.48 5.92 18.92
N ASP A 534 20.78 5.80 19.14
CA ASP A 534 21.34 4.97 20.20
C ASP A 534 21.52 5.83 21.45
N VAL A 535 20.46 5.92 22.25
CA VAL A 535 20.52 6.58 23.57
C VAL A 535 21.10 5.55 24.53
N ASP A 536 22.41 5.64 24.81
CA ASP A 536 23.07 4.77 25.78
C ASP A 536 22.27 4.75 27.09
N TYR A 537 21.68 3.59 27.45
CA TYR A 537 21.57 3.23 28.85
C TYR A 537 22.99 3.07 29.33
N SER A 538 23.49 4.02 30.10
CA SER A 538 24.80 3.90 30.75
C SER A 538 24.84 2.60 31.54
N GLU A 539 25.69 1.67 31.11
CA GLU A 539 26.29 0.72 32.04
C GLU A 539 27.00 1.57 33.10
N GLU A 540 26.59 1.40 34.35
CA GLU A 540 27.00 2.13 35.56
C GLU A 540 26.20 3.42 35.88
N GLY A 541 25.38 3.32 36.94
CA GLY A 541 25.10 4.42 37.85
C GLY A 541 23.79 5.20 37.64
N GLU A 542 22.82 4.91 38.51
CA GLU A 542 21.76 5.81 39.01
C GLU A 542 20.76 6.43 38.00
N ALA A 543 19.61 5.77 37.94
CA ALA A 543 18.40 6.27 37.30
C ALA A 543 17.80 7.44 38.09
N GLU A 544 17.96 8.67 37.62
CA GLU A 544 16.99 9.74 37.83
C GLU A 544 17.16 10.82 36.73
N ASN A 545 16.07 11.09 35.98
CA ASN A 545 15.91 12.11 34.93
C ASN A 545 16.29 11.75 33.47
N VAL A 546 15.98 10.55 33.00
CA VAL A 546 15.84 10.32 31.55
C VAL A 546 14.50 10.91 31.08
N LYS A 547 14.55 12.11 30.49
CA LYS A 547 13.47 12.63 29.65
C LYS A 547 13.12 11.53 28.63
N LYS A 548 11.84 11.13 28.58
CA LYS A 548 11.27 10.24 27.54
C LYS A 548 11.61 10.79 26.15
N SER A 549 12.76 10.40 25.59
CA SER A 549 13.00 10.44 24.16
C SER A 549 12.29 9.22 23.59
N THR A 550 11.22 9.45 22.83
CA THR A 550 10.57 8.40 22.05
C THR A 550 11.62 7.76 21.14
N ASN A 551 11.80 6.43 21.17
CA ASN A 551 12.61 5.68 20.21
C ASN A 551 11.98 5.82 18.80
N ALA A 552 12.19 6.96 18.16
CA ALA A 552 11.71 7.23 16.81
C ALA A 552 12.49 6.34 15.84
N VAL A 553 11.75 5.60 15.01
CA VAL A 553 12.34 4.71 14.00
C VAL A 553 12.30 5.41 12.66
N PHE A 554 13.47 5.57 12.04
CA PHE A 554 13.63 6.23 10.75
C PHE A 554 13.92 5.22 9.67
N HIS A 555 13.28 5.39 8.52
CA HIS A 555 13.39 4.52 7.36
C HIS A 555 14.17 5.22 6.26
N GLY A 556 15.03 4.50 5.55
CA GLY A 556 15.70 5.03 4.37
C GLY A 556 15.84 3.96 3.30
N ASN A 557 15.67 4.39 2.06
CA ASN A 557 15.78 3.53 0.88
C ASN A 557 16.91 4.07 0.00
N GLY A 558 17.60 3.19 -0.70
CA GLY A 558 18.62 3.57 -1.67
C GLY A 558 18.74 2.52 -2.76
N THR A 559 18.93 2.98 -4.00
CA THR A 559 19.07 2.10 -5.15
C THR A 559 20.40 2.36 -5.86
N ASP A 560 21.11 1.28 -6.18
CA ASP A 560 22.34 1.33 -6.99
C ASP A 560 22.64 -0.06 -7.60
N LEU A 561 23.51 -0.12 -8.60
CA LEU A 561 24.03 -1.40 -9.11
C LEU A 561 24.96 -2.05 -8.08
N ASP A 562 25.69 -1.24 -7.31
CA ASP A 562 26.52 -1.72 -6.21
C ASP A 562 25.72 -1.70 -4.89
N VAL A 563 25.49 -2.87 -4.32
CA VAL A 563 24.76 -3.05 -3.05
C VAL A 563 25.38 -2.23 -1.91
N VAL A 564 26.70 -2.02 -1.89
CA VAL A 564 27.37 -1.23 -0.86
C VAL A 564 27.04 0.25 -1.01
N ILE A 565 27.01 0.76 -2.24
CA ILE A 565 26.60 2.13 -2.53
C ILE A 565 25.12 2.33 -2.22
N ALA A 566 24.27 1.40 -2.66
CA ALA A 566 22.83 1.41 -2.36
C ALA A 566 22.57 1.44 -0.84
N SER A 567 23.35 0.66 -0.09
CA SER A 567 23.30 0.63 1.38
C SER A 567 23.69 1.96 2.00
N ALA A 568 24.80 2.56 1.53
CA ALA A 568 25.26 3.85 2.02
C ALA A 568 24.22 4.96 1.74
N LYS A 569 23.61 4.98 0.54
CA LYS A 569 22.51 5.89 0.20
C LYS A 569 21.31 5.70 1.11
N ALA A 570 20.85 4.46 1.29
CA ALA A 570 19.72 4.13 2.16
C ALA A 570 19.95 4.63 3.60
N TYR A 571 21.16 4.43 4.11
CA TYR A 571 21.56 4.85 5.45
C TYR A 571 21.62 6.38 5.59
N VAL A 572 22.23 7.08 4.62
CA VAL A 572 22.23 8.56 4.59
C VAL A 572 20.80 9.11 4.49
N ASN A 573 19.93 8.49 3.71
CA ASN A 573 18.53 8.90 3.59
C ASN A 573 17.76 8.73 4.91
N ALA A 574 17.98 7.62 5.63
CA ALA A 574 17.40 7.42 6.96
C ALA A 574 17.91 8.47 7.97
N ILE A 575 19.22 8.79 7.92
CA ILE A 575 19.83 9.82 8.77
C ILE A 575 19.30 11.22 8.46
N ASN A 576 19.17 11.56 7.18
CA ASN A 576 18.59 12.85 6.78
C ASN A 576 17.17 13.01 7.32
N ARG A 577 16.37 11.94 7.27
CA ARG A 577 15.01 11.94 7.84
C ARG A 577 15.02 12.14 9.36
N MET A 578 16.00 11.58 10.06
CA MET A 578 16.21 11.80 11.50
C MET A 578 16.57 13.26 11.82
N PHE A 579 17.55 13.86 11.12
CA PHE A 579 17.91 15.26 11.32
C PHE A 579 16.78 16.24 10.98
N GLU A 580 16.00 15.95 9.94
CA GLU A 580 14.86 16.76 9.56
C GLU A 580 13.79 16.81 10.66
N GLU A 581 13.51 15.69 11.32
CA GLU A 581 12.55 15.63 12.42
C GLU A 581 13.01 16.47 13.62
N GLU A 582 14.31 16.49 13.92
CA GLU A 582 14.88 17.29 15.00
C GLU A 582 14.85 18.79 14.72
N ILE A 583 15.17 19.20 13.49
CA ILE A 583 15.10 20.61 13.09
C ILE A 583 13.65 21.11 13.21
N ASN A 584 12.69 20.27 12.81
CA ASN A 584 11.26 20.56 12.95
C ASN A 584 10.84 20.64 14.42
N ALA A 585 11.40 19.81 15.30
CA ALA A 585 11.14 19.86 16.75
C ALA A 585 11.77 21.11 17.42
N GLN A 586 12.98 21.52 17.01
CA GLN A 586 13.73 22.63 17.64
C GLN A 586 13.26 24.02 17.20
N THR A 587 12.84 24.20 15.95
CA THR A 587 12.57 25.54 15.41
C THR A 587 11.23 26.12 15.84
N GLY A 588 10.35 25.35 16.48
CA GLY A 588 9.00 25.79 16.87
C GLY A 588 8.16 26.33 15.70
N LYS A 589 8.65 26.19 14.46
CA LYS A 589 7.98 26.61 13.25
C LYS A 589 6.92 25.58 12.95
N GLY A 590 5.75 25.80 13.52
CA GLY A 590 4.51 25.30 12.93
C GLY A 590 4.52 25.64 11.44
N ARG A 591 4.58 24.60 10.61
CA ARG A 591 4.27 24.51 9.17
C ARG A 591 3.89 25.83 8.48
N VAL A 592 4.84 26.72 8.24
CA VAL A 592 4.66 27.82 7.29
C VAL A 592 5.99 28.13 6.63
N ILE A 593 6.37 27.31 5.64
CA ILE A 593 7.20 27.79 4.54
C ILE A 593 6.43 27.46 3.26
N SER A 594 6.06 28.56 2.59
CA SER A 594 5.16 28.65 1.45
C SER A 594 5.64 27.85 0.24
N PHE A 595 4.96 26.74 -0.03
CA PHE A 595 4.97 26.00 -1.31
C PHE A 595 4.00 26.58 -2.35
N LYS A 596 3.57 27.85 -2.21
CA LYS A 596 2.56 28.48 -3.09
C LYS A 596 2.95 28.54 -4.58
N ASN A 597 4.20 28.29 -4.95
CA ASN A 597 4.65 28.40 -6.35
C ASN A 597 5.05 27.08 -7.02
N ARG A 598 4.81 25.90 -6.43
CA ARG A 598 5.19 24.61 -7.06
C ARG A 598 4.10 23.54 -7.15
N VAL A 599 2.91 23.75 -6.57
CA VAL A 599 1.83 22.74 -6.56
C VAL A 599 0.57 23.23 -7.31
N ALA A 600 0.71 24.27 -8.14
CA ALA A 600 -0.38 24.73 -9.00
C ALA A 600 -0.36 24.09 -10.41
N ASN A 601 0.59 23.18 -10.69
CA ASN A 601 0.70 22.45 -11.96
C ASN A 601 1.31 21.05 -11.74
N ILE A 602 0.70 20.24 -10.86
CA ILE A 602 0.90 18.78 -10.78
C ILE A 602 -0.46 18.15 -10.53
#